data_AF-A0A6I5PGL4-F1
#
_entry.id   AF-A0A6I5PGL4-F1
#
_cell.length_a   1.000
_cell.length_b   1.000
_cell.length_c   1.000
_cell.angle_alpha   90.00
_cell.angle_beta   90.00
_cell.angle_gamma   90.00
#
_symmetry.space_group_name_H-M   'P 1'
#
loop_
_entity.id
_entity.type
_entity.pdbx_description
1 polymer ?
#
loop_
_entity_poly.entity_id
_entity_poly.type
_entity_poly.pdbx_seq_one_letter_code
_entity_poly.pdbx_strand_id
1 'polypeptide(L)'
;MRQGLLAIFGKVARTRYWHFGLGLLSGGTIATSAPPSLAVNIINVEFGPVQTRAQVDDLATFAQTGQISPQLEPYQSLLTPAMRQSLQRHLNVEPSVRDRFVQDLMGTAKGRPFVTMLSQVAPDLTPAMIQAALQTAEESPHGVTAITLLQALPGETLTLDGMALVRLLSQLGLSRLEQTALSRVLDQELTGRGALTLASDFEPSVPGPHVPERWSVSFRDHERDRVIPIDLYWSDSTSGPMVVLSHGFGADRYFLRYLAEHLASHGFTVVALEHPGSNVDALIRQEGAILPAEEFVERPQDVSFILDRLADLNEHSFFLRDRLRMDSITLIGHSLGGYTGLVLAGAKVDPITLANFCATLEVGASTPAEWFQCAAAEAEFPAESLADSRITQLVLMNPLAGQLFGSAGLRPVKLPTLVVTSTSDGIASVSEQQLSPFNQLAGPRSLVAIIGGTHLSVGDPDNINPALTQVPFMPEHGAAKTAPLRTYLNGLVLSFAMQQTPQAGRYQPFLSAEYAAQFSTQELPLRFSDRLPASVDRWLTTRDRLAPRLTPTLKRIASVMHLELIDVQHRIANWRQDTVAQLPIRPIDLAARISPRPHAPFQTATQPLTREFDRPAESPPSAPHSAN
;
A
#
# COMPACT_ATOMS: atom_id res chain seq x y z
N MET A 1 -15.72 25.55 37.15
CA MET A 1 -16.87 26.11 37.90
C MET A 1 -18.14 25.65 37.23
N ARG A 2 -19.16 25.23 38.02
CA ARG A 2 -20.48 24.63 37.65
C ARG A 2 -20.39 23.14 37.31
N GLN A 3 -20.90 22.16 38.07
CA GLN A 3 -21.98 22.06 39.07
C GLN A 3 -23.36 22.54 38.61
N GLY A 4 -24.24 21.56 38.34
CA GLY A 4 -25.61 21.47 38.87
C GLY A 4 -26.73 22.14 38.08
N LEU A 5 -27.67 21.35 37.56
CA LEU A 5 -29.09 21.34 37.98
C LEU A 5 -29.96 20.56 36.97
N LEU A 6 -30.48 19.43 37.44
CA LEU A 6 -31.50 18.60 36.81
C LEU A 6 -32.70 18.59 37.78
N ALA A 7 -33.84 19.14 37.36
CA ALA A 7 -35.12 19.01 38.04
C ALA A 7 -36.28 19.37 37.09
N ILE A 8 -37.48 18.91 37.45
CA ILE A 8 -38.82 19.12 36.86
C ILE A 8 -39.12 18.10 35.71
N PHE A 9 -40.06 17.15 35.77
CA PHE A 9 -41.41 17.00 36.34
C PHE A 9 -41.62 15.55 36.88
N GLY A 10 -42.54 15.15 37.77
CA GLY A 10 -43.66 15.82 38.42
C GLY A 10 -45.03 15.09 38.27
N LYS A 11 -45.23 13.95 38.99
CA LYS A 11 -46.51 13.36 39.54
C LYS A 11 -47.66 13.01 38.56
N VAL A 12 -48.45 11.93 38.77
CA VAL A 12 -49.54 11.73 39.77
C VAL A 12 -49.94 10.23 39.77
N ALA A 13 -49.81 9.49 40.89
CA ALA A 13 -50.85 8.92 41.79
C ALA A 13 -51.83 7.90 41.13
N ARG A 14 -52.30 6.78 41.72
CA ARG A 14 -52.65 6.41 43.12
C ARG A 14 -53.16 4.93 43.03
N THR A 15 -52.91 3.96 43.93
CA THR A 15 -53.75 3.52 45.09
C THR A 15 -53.45 2.02 45.34
N ARG A 16 -52.76 1.62 46.42
CA ARG A 16 -53.20 1.03 47.71
C ARG A 16 -53.88 -0.38 47.76
N TYR A 17 -53.15 -1.33 48.39
CA TYR A 17 -53.47 -2.25 49.52
C TYR A 17 -53.89 -3.75 49.30
N TRP A 18 -53.01 -4.61 49.86
CA TRP A 18 -53.20 -5.82 50.70
C TRP A 18 -53.98 -7.06 50.19
N HIS A 19 -53.31 -8.23 50.18
CA HIS A 19 -53.59 -9.36 51.11
C HIS A 19 -52.54 -10.50 51.00
N PHE A 20 -52.26 -11.10 52.16
CA PHE A 20 -51.51 -12.34 52.39
C PHE A 20 -52.19 -13.55 51.73
N GLY A 21 -51.42 -14.52 51.23
CA GLY A 21 -51.94 -15.83 50.83
C GLY A 21 -50.85 -16.80 50.36
N LEU A 22 -50.50 -17.74 51.23
CA LEU A 22 -49.68 -18.92 50.95
C LEU A 22 -50.23 -19.75 49.78
N GLY A 23 -49.33 -20.34 48.98
CA GLY A 23 -49.69 -21.36 47.99
C GLY A 23 -48.52 -21.82 47.14
N LEU A 24 -47.66 -22.66 47.71
CA LEU A 24 -46.72 -23.54 46.98
C LEU A 24 -47.49 -24.41 45.97
N LEU A 25 -47.03 -24.48 44.72
CA LEU A 25 -46.55 -25.73 44.08
C LEU A 25 -46.26 -25.58 42.57
N SER A 26 -45.06 -26.04 42.21
CA SER A 26 -44.68 -26.74 40.97
C SER A 26 -44.79 -26.02 39.61
N GLY A 27 -43.61 -25.66 39.09
CA GLY A 27 -43.40 -25.34 37.68
C GLY A 27 -41.97 -24.90 37.38
N GLY A 28 -40.96 -25.52 38.02
CA GLY A 28 -39.56 -25.22 37.74
C GLY A 28 -39.17 -25.78 36.37
N THR A 29 -39.20 -24.94 35.34
CA THR A 29 -38.39 -25.14 34.14
C THR A 29 -36.93 -25.00 34.57
N ILE A 30 -36.28 -26.14 34.77
CA ILE A 30 -34.82 -26.21 34.86
C ILE A 30 -34.31 -25.73 33.51
N ALA A 31 -33.88 -24.47 33.45
CA ALA A 31 -32.96 -24.03 32.41
C ALA A 31 -31.69 -24.85 32.62
N THR A 32 -31.51 -25.89 31.81
CA THR A 32 -30.24 -26.61 31.74
C THR A 32 -29.21 -25.61 31.25
N SER A 33 -28.41 -25.07 32.18
CA SER A 33 -27.15 -24.41 31.84
C SER A 33 -26.35 -25.41 31.01
N ALA A 34 -26.06 -25.08 29.76
CA ALA A 34 -25.11 -25.85 28.97
C ALA A 34 -23.82 -26.00 29.80
N PRO A 35 -23.20 -27.20 29.84
CA PRO A 35 -21.92 -27.34 30.50
C PRO A 35 -20.93 -26.32 29.90
N PRO A 36 -20.01 -25.76 30.71
CA PRO A 36 -18.96 -24.89 30.17
C PRO A 36 -18.27 -25.66 29.04
N SER A 37 -18.39 -25.15 27.81
CA SER A 37 -17.71 -25.75 26.67
C SER A 37 -16.22 -25.75 26.98
N LEU A 38 -15.58 -26.91 26.93
CA LEU A 38 -14.14 -26.99 27.11
C LEU A 38 -13.47 -26.13 26.04
N ALA A 39 -12.47 -25.35 26.46
CA ALA A 39 -11.63 -24.56 25.57
C ALA A 39 -10.59 -25.44 24.88
N VAL A 40 -10.15 -25.02 23.70
CA VAL A 40 -9.12 -25.74 22.94
C VAL A 40 -7.83 -25.71 23.73
N ASN A 41 -7.37 -26.89 24.14
CA ASN A 41 -6.09 -27.09 24.82
C ASN A 41 -5.09 -27.89 23.98
N ILE A 42 -5.58 -28.61 22.95
CA ILE A 42 -4.77 -29.44 22.07
C ILE A 42 -4.93 -28.96 20.62
N ILE A 43 -3.80 -28.76 19.95
CA ILE A 43 -3.74 -28.55 18.50
C ILE A 43 -3.26 -29.86 17.87
N ASN A 44 -4.12 -30.50 17.09
CA ASN A 44 -3.79 -31.70 16.33
C ASN A 44 -3.43 -31.29 14.90
N VAL A 45 -2.18 -31.49 14.48
CA VAL A 45 -1.73 -31.17 13.11
C VAL A 45 -1.62 -32.45 12.30
N GLU A 46 -2.33 -32.50 11.18
CA GLU A 46 -2.41 -33.66 10.31
C GLU A 46 -1.58 -33.47 9.04
N PHE A 47 -0.60 -34.34 8.83
CA PHE A 47 0.19 -34.45 7.60
C PHE A 47 -0.17 -35.77 6.91
N GLY A 48 -1.36 -35.82 6.30
CA GLY A 48 -1.90 -37.05 5.73
C GLY A 48 -2.10 -38.12 6.80
N PRO A 49 -1.45 -39.30 6.73
CA PRO A 49 -1.61 -40.35 7.74
C PRO A 49 -0.86 -40.07 9.07
N VAL A 50 0.00 -39.05 9.11
CA VAL A 50 0.78 -38.70 10.30
C VAL A 50 0.07 -37.60 11.06
N GLN A 51 -0.13 -37.78 12.36
CA GLN A 51 -0.70 -36.78 13.25
C GLN A 51 0.31 -36.42 14.34
N THR A 52 0.47 -35.13 14.59
CA THR A 52 1.31 -34.59 15.66
C THR A 52 0.46 -33.69 16.55
N ARG A 53 0.63 -33.80 17.86
CA ARG A 53 -0.13 -33.03 18.85
C ARG A 53 0.76 -32.01 19.52
N ALA A 54 0.25 -30.80 19.69
CA ALA A 54 0.87 -29.74 20.47
C ALA A 54 -0.13 -29.19 21.48
N GLN A 55 0.34 -28.82 22.68
CA GLN A 55 -0.51 -28.10 23.63
C GLN A 55 -0.49 -26.60 23.36
N VAL A 56 -1.64 -25.95 23.56
CA VAL A 56 -1.74 -24.49 23.44
C VAL A 56 -0.87 -23.80 24.51
N ASP A 57 -0.73 -24.40 25.69
CA ASP A 57 0.11 -23.88 26.78
C ASP A 57 1.62 -23.95 26.46
N ASP A 58 2.05 -24.95 25.69
CA ASP A 58 3.42 -25.01 25.19
C ASP A 58 3.68 -23.86 24.20
N LEU A 59 2.71 -23.53 23.35
CA LEU A 59 2.79 -22.40 22.43
C LEU A 59 2.78 -21.06 23.18
N ALA A 60 1.99 -20.96 24.26
CA ALA A 60 2.00 -19.81 25.16
C ALA A 60 3.36 -19.64 25.85
N THR A 61 3.95 -20.74 26.30
CA THR A 61 5.30 -20.76 26.91
C THR A 61 6.36 -20.33 25.90
N PHE A 62 6.31 -20.82 24.66
CA PHE A 62 7.18 -20.36 23.58
C PHE A 62 6.98 -18.87 23.29
N ALA A 63 5.73 -18.40 23.20
CA ALA A 63 5.42 -16.99 22.98
C ALA A 63 6.10 -16.12 24.07
N GLN A 64 5.96 -16.49 25.34
CA GLN A 64 6.51 -15.73 26.47
C GLN A 64 8.02 -15.84 26.61
N THR A 65 8.60 -17.04 26.50
CA THR A 65 10.00 -17.32 26.89
C THR A 65 10.94 -17.52 25.71
N GLY A 66 10.41 -17.87 24.53
CA GLY A 66 11.18 -18.33 23.38
C GLY A 66 11.68 -19.77 23.49
N GLN A 67 11.40 -20.49 24.58
CA GLN A 67 11.77 -21.89 24.73
C GLN A 67 10.81 -22.79 23.95
N ILE A 68 11.37 -23.74 23.20
CA ILE A 68 10.60 -24.73 22.43
C ILE A 68 10.50 -25.99 23.29
N SER A 69 9.27 -26.43 23.60
CA SER A 69 9.03 -27.68 24.34
C SER A 69 9.29 -28.91 23.44
N PRO A 70 9.52 -30.10 24.01
CA PRO A 70 9.67 -31.34 23.21
C PRO A 70 8.48 -31.63 22.28
N GLN A 71 7.26 -31.19 22.64
CA GLN A 71 6.06 -31.35 21.80
C GLN A 71 6.04 -30.38 20.62
N LEU A 72 6.79 -29.28 20.72
CA LEU A 72 6.91 -28.26 19.68
C LEU A 72 8.14 -28.44 18.78
N GLU A 73 9.08 -29.32 19.13
CA GLU A 73 10.29 -29.62 18.33
C GLU A 73 10.00 -29.92 16.85
N PRO A 74 8.96 -30.68 16.48
CA PRO A 74 8.64 -30.94 15.06
C PRO A 74 8.37 -29.65 14.25
N TYR A 75 8.01 -28.56 14.92
CA TYR A 75 7.64 -27.28 14.31
C TYR A 75 8.71 -26.19 14.47
N GLN A 76 9.91 -26.52 14.94
CA GLN A 76 10.97 -25.54 15.24
C GLN A 76 11.28 -24.56 14.10
N SER A 77 11.13 -25.00 12.83
CA SER A 77 11.35 -24.16 11.65
C SER A 77 10.32 -23.06 11.47
N LEU A 78 9.12 -23.23 12.05
CA LEU A 78 8.02 -22.26 12.05
C LEU A 78 8.07 -21.34 13.28
N LEU A 79 8.63 -21.82 14.39
CA LEU A 79 8.74 -21.14 15.67
C LEU A 79 9.89 -20.12 15.70
N THR A 80 9.84 -19.17 14.77
CA THR A 80 10.81 -18.09 14.62
C THR A 80 10.57 -16.93 15.62
N PRO A 81 11.55 -16.03 15.84
CA PRO A 81 11.32 -14.80 16.61
C PRO A 81 10.17 -13.94 16.07
N ALA A 82 9.98 -13.92 14.74
CA ALA A 82 8.87 -13.21 14.11
C ALA A 82 7.51 -13.88 14.42
N MET A 83 7.47 -15.21 14.45
CA MET A 83 6.28 -15.95 14.89
C MET A 83 5.99 -15.68 16.37
N ARG A 84 7.01 -15.71 17.23
CA ARG A 84 6.89 -15.34 18.65
C ARG A 84 6.27 -13.95 18.82
N GLN A 85 6.79 -12.95 18.12
CA GLN A 85 6.24 -11.60 18.15
C GLN A 85 4.79 -11.56 17.66
N SER A 86 4.45 -12.33 16.63
CA SER A 86 3.09 -12.41 16.10
C SER A 86 2.12 -13.06 17.10
N LEU A 87 2.55 -14.08 17.83
CA LEU A 87 1.74 -14.75 18.86
C LEU A 87 1.43 -13.82 20.06
N GLN A 88 2.35 -12.92 20.38
CA GLN A 88 2.21 -11.96 21.49
C GLN A 88 1.53 -10.64 21.09
N ARG A 89 1.28 -10.44 19.80
CA ARG A 89 0.75 -9.18 19.28
C ARG A 89 -0.72 -9.04 19.68
N HIS A 90 -1.04 -7.91 20.29
CA HIS A 90 -2.39 -7.61 20.74
C HIS A 90 -3.19 -7.01 19.58
N LEU A 91 -4.36 -7.57 19.32
CA LEU A 91 -5.34 -7.07 18.37
C LEU A 91 -6.27 -6.10 19.09
N ASN A 92 -5.83 -4.85 19.22
CA ASN A 92 -6.61 -3.79 19.85
C ASN A 92 -7.53 -3.10 18.83
N VAL A 93 -8.42 -3.85 18.18
CA VAL A 93 -9.39 -3.27 17.24
C VAL A 93 -10.66 -2.90 18.01
N GLU A 94 -11.26 -1.75 17.69
CA GLU A 94 -12.55 -1.35 18.25
C GLU A 94 -13.57 -2.51 18.12
N PRO A 95 -14.25 -2.93 19.20
CA PRO A 95 -15.10 -4.14 19.19
C PRO A 95 -16.15 -4.12 18.07
N SER A 96 -16.72 -2.95 17.79
CA SER A 96 -17.70 -2.71 16.72
C SER A 96 -17.16 -3.03 15.32
N VAL A 97 -15.96 -2.52 15.02
CA VAL A 97 -15.31 -2.70 13.71
C VAL A 97 -14.93 -4.17 13.51
N ARG A 98 -14.44 -4.82 14.58
CA ARG A 98 -14.09 -6.24 14.56
C ARG A 98 -15.32 -7.12 14.33
N ASP A 99 -16.40 -6.92 15.08
CA ASP A 99 -17.57 -7.81 15.02
C ASP A 99 -18.23 -7.77 13.63
N ARG A 100 -18.26 -6.58 12.99
CA ARG A 100 -18.59 -6.49 11.57
C ARG A 100 -17.55 -7.18 10.71
N PHE A 101 -16.26 -6.92 10.90
CA PHE A 101 -15.24 -7.54 10.06
C PHE A 101 -15.43 -9.06 10.02
N VAL A 102 -15.64 -9.67 11.17
CA VAL A 102 -16.02 -11.07 11.36
C VAL A 102 -17.32 -11.39 10.61
N GLN A 103 -18.40 -10.64 10.82
CA GLN A 103 -19.70 -10.88 10.19
C GLN A 103 -19.65 -10.80 8.67
N ASP A 104 -18.98 -9.80 8.10
CA ASP A 104 -18.84 -9.62 6.65
C ASP A 104 -17.94 -10.68 6.03
N LEU A 105 -16.83 -10.96 6.71
CA LEU A 105 -15.89 -12.00 6.32
C LEU A 105 -16.51 -13.39 6.40
N MET A 106 -17.55 -13.59 7.19
CA MET A 106 -18.15 -14.91 7.40
C MET A 106 -19.53 -15.08 6.77
N GLY A 107 -20.29 -14.00 6.62
CA GLY A 107 -21.70 -14.00 6.25
C GLY A 107 -22.00 -13.46 4.86
N THR A 108 -21.00 -12.94 4.14
CA THR A 108 -21.19 -12.37 2.79
C THR A 108 -20.37 -13.09 1.73
N ALA A 109 -20.76 -12.94 0.46
CA ALA A 109 -19.96 -13.43 -0.67
C ALA A 109 -18.52 -12.87 -0.66
N LYS A 110 -18.33 -11.67 -0.10
CA LYS A 110 -17.04 -10.96 0.05
C LYS A 110 -16.07 -11.69 0.97
N GLY A 111 -16.60 -12.40 1.96
CA GLY A 111 -15.83 -13.14 2.96
C GLY A 111 -15.54 -14.61 2.61
N ARG A 112 -16.27 -15.15 1.63
CA ARG A 112 -16.14 -16.55 1.18
C ARG A 112 -14.71 -17.00 0.90
N PRO A 113 -13.84 -16.17 0.26
CA PRO A 113 -12.46 -16.55 0.06
C PRO A 113 -11.74 -16.84 1.39
N PHE A 114 -11.92 -15.99 2.40
CA PHE A 114 -11.24 -16.13 3.70
C PHE A 114 -11.76 -17.33 4.49
N VAL A 115 -13.08 -17.53 4.52
CA VAL A 115 -13.70 -18.72 5.13
C VAL A 115 -13.19 -19.99 4.43
N THR A 116 -13.09 -19.97 3.10
CA THR A 116 -12.55 -21.10 2.33
C THR A 116 -11.11 -21.40 2.75
N MET A 117 -10.26 -20.37 2.87
CA MET A 117 -8.89 -20.55 3.36
C MET A 117 -8.83 -21.09 4.79
N LEU A 118 -9.63 -20.54 5.71
CA LEU A 118 -9.67 -21.05 7.07
C LEU A 118 -10.14 -22.50 7.11
N SER A 119 -11.18 -22.87 6.36
CA SER A 119 -11.66 -24.26 6.30
C SER A 119 -10.65 -25.23 5.68
N GLN A 120 -9.74 -24.75 4.83
CA GLN A 120 -8.66 -25.56 4.28
C GLN A 120 -7.56 -25.83 5.32
N VAL A 121 -7.29 -24.88 6.22
CA VAL A 121 -6.24 -25.00 7.24
C VAL A 121 -6.77 -25.62 8.53
N ALA A 122 -7.98 -25.26 8.93
CA ALA A 122 -8.64 -25.66 10.15
C ALA A 122 -10.09 -26.06 9.82
N PRO A 123 -10.33 -27.29 9.33
CA PRO A 123 -11.64 -27.71 8.83
C PRO A 123 -12.75 -27.70 9.89
N ASP A 124 -12.37 -27.90 11.16
CA ASP A 124 -13.29 -27.86 12.29
C ASP A 124 -13.66 -26.43 12.73
N LEU A 125 -12.93 -25.42 12.24
CA LEU A 125 -13.13 -24.03 12.65
C LEU A 125 -14.29 -23.41 11.88
N THR A 126 -15.38 -23.12 12.60
CA THR A 126 -16.54 -22.42 12.01
C THR A 126 -16.51 -20.92 12.32
N PRO A 127 -17.16 -20.10 11.48
CA PRO A 127 -17.43 -18.69 11.77
C PRO A 127 -17.93 -18.40 13.19
N ALA A 128 -18.93 -19.14 13.66
CA ALA A 128 -19.53 -18.94 14.97
C ALA A 128 -18.54 -19.20 16.11
N MET A 129 -17.63 -20.16 15.93
CA MET A 129 -16.56 -20.45 16.90
C MET A 129 -15.56 -19.31 16.98
N ILE A 130 -15.17 -18.73 15.84
CA ILE A 130 -14.25 -17.57 15.81
C ILE A 130 -14.88 -16.36 16.48
N GLN A 131 -16.16 -16.09 16.20
CA GLN A 131 -16.89 -14.99 16.83
C GLN A 131 -16.99 -15.17 18.36
N ALA A 132 -17.35 -16.38 18.82
CA ALA A 132 -17.40 -16.70 20.25
C ALA A 132 -16.01 -16.57 20.90
N ALA A 133 -14.96 -17.08 20.26
CA ALA A 133 -13.59 -16.98 20.76
C ALA A 133 -13.09 -15.54 20.86
N LEU A 134 -13.44 -14.69 19.87
CA LEU A 134 -13.10 -13.27 19.93
C LEU A 134 -13.76 -12.58 21.13
N GLN A 135 -15.05 -12.85 21.38
CA GLN A 135 -15.77 -12.30 22.53
C GLN A 135 -15.17 -12.78 23.87
N THR A 136 -14.87 -14.06 24.01
CA THR A 136 -14.26 -14.61 25.22
C THR A 136 -12.81 -14.14 25.42
N ALA A 137 -12.03 -14.00 24.35
CA ALA A 137 -10.65 -13.52 24.44
C ALA A 137 -10.54 -12.07 24.91
N GLU A 138 -11.58 -11.24 24.75
CA GLU A 138 -11.62 -9.87 25.27
C GLU A 138 -11.70 -9.80 26.80
N GLU A 139 -12.35 -10.78 27.42
CA GLU A 139 -12.44 -10.88 28.87
C GLU A 139 -11.08 -11.27 29.49
N SER A 140 -10.12 -11.67 28.66
CA SER A 140 -8.77 -12.01 29.10
C SER A 140 -8.02 -10.77 29.59
N PRO A 141 -7.33 -10.85 30.75
CA PRO A 141 -6.45 -9.78 31.23
C PRO A 141 -5.24 -9.53 30.32
N HIS A 142 -4.96 -10.44 29.38
CA HIS A 142 -3.92 -10.30 28.35
C HIS A 142 -4.45 -9.79 27.01
N GLY A 143 -5.74 -9.39 26.94
CA GLY A 143 -6.40 -8.94 25.72
C GLY A 143 -6.47 -10.00 24.62
N VAL A 144 -6.84 -9.56 23.42
CA VAL A 144 -6.98 -10.43 22.25
C VAL A 144 -5.60 -10.63 21.60
N THR A 145 -5.07 -11.84 21.69
CA THR A 145 -3.82 -12.29 21.06
C THR A 145 -4.10 -13.61 20.33
N ALA A 146 -3.17 -14.08 19.49
CA ALA A 146 -3.33 -15.38 18.84
C ALA A 146 -3.47 -16.51 19.87
N ILE A 147 -2.76 -16.42 21.00
CA ILE A 147 -2.81 -17.42 22.08
C ILE A 147 -4.16 -17.37 22.80
N THR A 148 -4.61 -16.19 23.23
CA THR A 148 -5.89 -16.06 23.95
C THR A 148 -7.08 -16.41 23.05
N LEU A 149 -6.97 -16.18 21.74
CA LEU A 149 -7.97 -16.65 20.77
C LEU A 149 -8.01 -18.17 20.67
N LEU A 150 -6.85 -18.84 20.58
CA LEU A 150 -6.79 -20.30 20.58
C LEU A 150 -7.38 -20.87 21.88
N GLN A 151 -7.06 -20.29 23.03
CA GLN A 151 -7.59 -20.68 24.34
C GLN A 151 -9.08 -20.35 24.51
N ALA A 152 -9.64 -19.47 23.70
CA ALA A 152 -11.06 -19.09 23.75
C ALA A 152 -11.92 -19.88 22.75
N LEU A 153 -11.31 -20.67 21.86
CA LEU A 153 -12.06 -21.50 20.92
C LEU A 153 -12.82 -22.61 21.64
N PRO A 154 -14.09 -22.84 21.32
CA PRO A 154 -14.85 -23.95 21.89
C PRO A 154 -14.40 -25.29 21.31
N GLY A 155 -14.34 -26.32 22.16
CA GLY A 155 -13.90 -27.69 21.82
C GLY A 155 -12.58 -28.05 22.52
N GLU A 156 -12.29 -29.33 22.77
CA GLU A 156 -11.04 -29.74 23.43
C GLU A 156 -9.83 -29.73 22.48
N THR A 157 -10.06 -30.02 21.20
CA THR A 157 -9.01 -30.20 20.18
C THR A 157 -9.36 -29.39 18.94
N LEU A 158 -8.40 -28.64 18.42
CA LEU A 158 -8.46 -28.00 17.11
C LEU A 158 -7.61 -28.81 16.12
N THR A 159 -8.23 -29.32 15.06
CA THR A 159 -7.50 -30.01 13.98
C THR A 159 -7.03 -29.01 12.93
N LEU A 160 -5.75 -29.10 12.56
CA LEU A 160 -5.13 -28.33 11.49
C LEU A 160 -4.65 -29.27 10.39
N ASP A 161 -4.98 -28.96 9.14
CA ASP A 161 -4.32 -29.58 7.98
C ASP A 161 -2.91 -28.98 7.85
N GLY A 162 -1.90 -29.78 8.17
CA GLY A 162 -0.50 -29.39 8.17
C GLY A 162 0.02 -29.03 6.78
N MET A 163 -0.48 -29.70 5.71
CA MET A 163 -0.07 -29.39 4.34
C MET A 163 -0.65 -28.06 3.87
N ALA A 164 -1.91 -27.78 4.20
CA ALA A 164 -2.55 -26.50 3.93
C ALA A 164 -1.87 -25.37 4.71
N LEU A 165 -1.54 -25.60 5.99
CA LEU A 165 -0.83 -24.65 6.84
C LEU A 165 0.57 -24.32 6.27
N VAL A 166 1.36 -25.34 5.89
CA VAL A 166 2.68 -25.13 5.28
C VAL A 166 2.55 -24.35 3.97
N ARG A 167 1.55 -24.65 3.14
CA ARG A 167 1.30 -23.92 1.89
C ARG A 167 1.01 -22.44 2.15
N LEU A 168 0.13 -22.13 3.11
CA LEU A 168 -0.20 -20.76 3.49
C LEU A 168 1.03 -19.99 3.99
N LEU A 169 1.75 -20.56 4.96
CA LEU A 169 2.94 -19.93 5.53
C LEU A 169 4.04 -19.73 4.48
N SER A 170 4.20 -20.69 3.57
CA SER A 170 5.12 -20.58 2.44
C SER A 170 4.72 -19.45 1.48
N GLN A 171 3.43 -19.31 1.17
CA GLN A 171 2.94 -18.22 0.31
C GLN A 171 3.19 -16.85 0.95
N LEU A 172 2.88 -16.68 2.24
CA LEU A 172 3.17 -15.44 2.97
C LEU A 172 4.68 -15.13 3.04
N GLY A 173 5.50 -16.15 3.28
CA GLY A 173 6.97 -16.01 3.28
C GLY A 173 7.51 -15.59 1.91
N LEU A 174 7.03 -16.23 0.84
CA LEU A 174 7.42 -15.90 -0.54
C LEU A 174 7.00 -14.48 -0.94
N SER A 175 5.82 -14.02 -0.51
CA SER A 175 5.39 -12.62 -0.70
C SER A 175 6.37 -11.63 -0.09
N ARG A 176 6.80 -11.89 1.15
CA ARG A 176 7.78 -11.03 1.84
C ARG A 176 9.15 -11.06 1.17
N LEU A 177 9.59 -12.23 0.72
CA LEU A 177 10.85 -12.36 -0.03
C LEU A 177 10.81 -11.60 -1.34
N GLU A 178 9.71 -11.67 -2.08
CA GLU A 178 9.50 -10.93 -3.33
C GLU A 178 9.57 -9.43 -3.11
N GLN A 179 8.85 -8.91 -2.09
CA GLN A 179 8.92 -7.50 -1.70
C GLN A 179 10.34 -7.08 -1.33
N THR A 180 11.02 -7.85 -0.48
CA THR A 180 12.40 -7.56 -0.03
C THR A 180 13.40 -7.56 -1.19
N ALA A 181 13.27 -8.50 -2.12
CA ALA A 181 14.11 -8.56 -3.31
C ALA A 181 13.84 -7.37 -4.24
N LEU A 182 12.57 -7.01 -4.45
CA LEU A 182 12.19 -5.84 -5.23
C LEU A 182 12.67 -4.53 -4.60
N SER A 183 12.57 -4.39 -3.27
CA SER A 183 13.11 -3.24 -2.53
C SER A 183 14.60 -3.05 -2.82
N ARG A 184 15.40 -4.12 -2.76
CA ARG A 184 16.85 -4.06 -3.06
C ARG A 184 17.12 -3.62 -4.50
N VAL A 185 16.40 -4.19 -5.47
CA VAL A 185 16.57 -3.85 -6.88
C VAL A 185 16.22 -2.38 -7.14
N LEU A 186 15.07 -1.91 -6.64
CA LEU A 186 14.65 -0.52 -6.77
C LEU A 186 15.62 0.43 -6.07
N ASP A 187 16.08 0.08 -4.87
CA ASP A 187 17.05 0.87 -4.12
C ASP A 187 18.34 1.07 -4.92
N GLN A 188 18.90 -0.02 -5.46
CA GLN A 188 20.14 0.02 -6.24
C GLN A 188 19.99 0.76 -7.58
N GLU A 189 18.94 0.47 -8.35
CA GLU A 189 18.79 0.99 -9.71
C GLU A 189 18.30 2.43 -9.78
N LEU A 190 17.56 2.89 -8.77
CA LEU A 190 17.04 4.25 -8.70
C LEU A 190 17.90 5.19 -7.84
N THR A 191 19.05 4.72 -7.33
CA THR A 191 19.96 5.59 -6.58
C THR A 191 20.52 6.68 -7.49
N GLY A 192 20.25 7.94 -7.16
CA GLY A 192 20.82 9.10 -7.84
C GLY A 192 22.34 9.13 -7.70
N ARG A 193 23.06 9.37 -8.81
CA ARG A 193 24.54 9.42 -8.84
C ARG A 193 25.09 10.85 -8.94
N GLY A 194 24.23 11.88 -8.82
CA GLY A 194 24.59 13.28 -8.91
C GLY A 194 24.56 14.01 -7.57
N ALA A 195 25.25 15.16 -7.50
CA ALA A 195 25.03 16.14 -6.44
C ALA A 195 24.03 17.19 -6.96
N LEU A 196 22.93 17.41 -6.23
CA LEU A 196 22.03 18.53 -6.55
C LEU A 196 22.76 19.83 -6.26
N THR A 197 22.93 20.68 -7.27
CA THR A 197 23.41 22.05 -7.05
C THR A 197 22.19 22.97 -7.06
N LEU A 198 21.56 23.15 -5.90
CA LEU A 198 20.43 24.08 -5.74
C LEU A 198 20.94 25.52 -5.59
N ALA A 199 20.11 26.47 -6.01
CA ALA A 199 20.25 27.85 -5.55
C ALA A 199 20.02 27.89 -4.02
N SER A 200 20.92 28.54 -3.28
CA SER A 200 21.03 28.42 -1.81
C SER A 200 19.88 29.07 -1.02
N ASP A 201 18.89 29.67 -1.68
CA ASP A 201 17.88 30.54 -1.10
C ASP A 201 16.44 30.03 -1.26
N PHE A 202 16.23 28.86 -1.87
CA PHE A 202 14.89 28.33 -2.12
C PHE A 202 14.77 26.84 -1.78
N GLU A 203 13.94 26.52 -0.79
CA GLU A 203 13.68 25.15 -0.35
C GLU A 203 12.16 24.90 -0.23
N PRO A 204 11.54 24.14 -1.14
CA PRO A 204 10.09 23.94 -1.16
C PRO A 204 9.57 23.05 -0.02
N SER A 205 10.44 22.31 0.68
CA SER A 205 10.04 21.52 1.85
C SER A 205 9.80 22.35 3.11
N VAL A 206 10.29 23.59 3.15
CA VAL A 206 10.04 24.53 4.26
C VAL A 206 8.64 25.13 4.11
N PRO A 207 7.86 25.26 5.20
CA PRO A 207 6.57 25.94 5.17
C PRO A 207 6.67 27.33 4.54
N GLY A 208 5.65 27.72 3.79
CA GLY A 208 5.58 29.02 3.16
C GLY A 208 5.36 30.15 4.18
N PRO A 209 5.40 31.41 3.73
CA PRO A 209 5.36 32.56 4.62
C PRO A 209 3.97 32.83 5.20
N HIS A 210 2.92 32.16 4.69
CA HIS A 210 1.53 32.39 5.09
C HIS A 210 1.10 31.42 6.19
N VAL A 211 0.29 31.90 7.13
CA VAL A 211 -0.31 31.06 8.17
C VAL A 211 -1.58 30.42 7.60
N PRO A 212 -1.67 29.08 7.51
CA PRO A 212 -2.88 28.41 7.05
C PRO A 212 -4.03 28.59 8.04
N GLU A 213 -5.22 28.83 7.53
CA GLU A 213 -6.48 28.70 8.23
C GLU A 213 -7.23 27.46 7.74
N ARG A 214 -8.06 26.87 8.61
CA ARG A 214 -8.91 25.72 8.28
C ARG A 214 -10.37 26.06 8.53
N TRP A 215 -11.19 25.92 7.49
CA TRP A 215 -12.64 26.02 7.59
C TRP A 215 -13.31 24.68 7.31
N SER A 216 -13.99 24.12 8.32
CA SER A 216 -14.78 22.90 8.18
C SER A 216 -16.23 23.23 7.80
N VAL A 217 -16.75 22.57 6.78
CA VAL A 217 -18.14 22.69 6.32
C VAL A 217 -18.63 21.35 5.78
N SER A 218 -19.94 21.10 5.85
CA SER A 218 -20.56 19.91 5.26
C SER A 218 -21.55 20.31 4.19
N PHE A 219 -21.45 19.69 3.02
CA PHE A 219 -22.39 19.88 1.93
C PHE A 219 -23.34 18.69 1.85
N ARG A 220 -24.63 18.97 1.65
CA ARG A 220 -25.64 17.93 1.47
C ARG A 220 -25.95 17.75 -0.01
N ASP A 221 -25.65 16.56 -0.51
CA ASP A 221 -26.13 16.06 -1.79
C ASP A 221 -27.53 15.48 -1.58
N HIS A 222 -28.55 16.19 -2.06
CA HIS A 222 -29.95 15.78 -1.92
C HIS A 222 -30.34 14.67 -2.90
N GLU A 223 -29.62 14.52 -4.01
CA GLU A 223 -29.93 13.50 -5.02
C GLU A 223 -29.45 12.13 -4.57
N ARG A 224 -28.29 12.07 -3.92
CA ARG A 224 -27.68 10.84 -3.41
C ARG A 224 -27.91 10.59 -1.92
N ASP A 225 -28.61 11.51 -1.23
CA ASP A 225 -28.81 11.53 0.24
C ASP A 225 -27.49 11.39 1.03
N ARG A 226 -26.49 12.18 0.65
CA ARG A 226 -25.16 12.16 1.27
C ARG A 226 -24.83 13.50 1.91
N VAL A 227 -24.21 13.47 3.08
CA VAL A 227 -23.61 14.64 3.70
C VAL A 227 -22.10 14.47 3.62
N ILE A 228 -21.43 15.35 2.88
CA ILE A 228 -20.00 15.28 2.58
C ILE A 228 -19.29 16.39 3.37
N PRO A 229 -18.61 16.05 4.47
CA PRO A 229 -17.75 16.98 5.17
C PRO A 229 -16.49 17.30 4.37
N ILE A 230 -16.08 18.57 4.40
CA ILE A 230 -14.80 19.01 3.88
C ILE A 230 -14.10 19.91 4.89
N ASP A 231 -12.78 19.93 4.82
CA ASP A 231 -11.94 20.97 5.40
C ASP A 231 -11.27 21.76 4.27
N LEU A 232 -11.50 23.06 4.25
CA LEU A 232 -10.84 24.02 3.37
C LEU A 232 -9.63 24.61 4.09
N TYR A 233 -8.43 24.31 3.61
CA TYR A 233 -7.19 24.93 4.05
C TYR A 233 -6.77 26.01 3.06
N TRP A 234 -6.46 27.19 3.56
CA TRP A 234 -6.14 28.35 2.73
C TRP A 234 -5.41 29.40 3.56
N SER A 235 -4.97 30.49 2.93
CA SER A 235 -4.37 31.63 3.63
C SER A 235 -4.88 32.97 3.09
N ASP A 236 -4.55 34.05 3.80
CA ASP A 236 -4.90 35.43 3.44
C ASP A 236 -4.37 35.88 2.07
N SER A 237 -3.37 35.19 1.53
CA SER A 237 -2.74 35.44 0.22
C SER A 237 -2.90 34.30 -0.79
N THR A 238 -4.00 33.55 -0.68
CA THR A 238 -4.33 32.45 -1.61
C THR A 238 -4.38 32.95 -3.05
N SER A 239 -3.49 32.42 -3.90
CA SER A 239 -3.37 32.76 -5.32
C SER A 239 -2.87 31.61 -6.20
N GLY A 240 -2.44 30.51 -5.55
CA GLY A 240 -1.96 29.30 -6.21
C GLY A 240 -3.09 28.38 -6.70
N PRO A 241 -2.73 27.28 -7.36
CA PRO A 241 -3.68 26.25 -7.77
C PRO A 241 -4.48 25.67 -6.61
N MET A 242 -5.57 24.97 -6.95
CA MET A 242 -6.33 24.20 -5.96
C MET A 242 -5.81 22.77 -5.88
N VAL A 243 -5.88 22.20 -4.68
CA VAL A 243 -5.57 20.79 -4.41
C VAL A 243 -6.77 20.13 -3.76
N VAL A 244 -7.11 18.91 -4.19
CA VAL A 244 -8.13 18.08 -3.56
C VAL A 244 -7.45 16.87 -2.92
N LEU A 245 -7.73 16.60 -1.63
CA LEU A 245 -7.23 15.43 -0.92
C LEU A 245 -8.34 14.40 -0.75
N SER A 246 -8.11 13.18 -1.24
CA SER A 246 -9.00 12.03 -1.05
C SER A 246 -8.30 10.95 -0.22
N HIS A 247 -8.88 10.62 0.93
CA HIS A 247 -8.34 9.65 1.89
C HIS A 247 -8.47 8.19 1.41
N GLY A 248 -7.74 7.26 2.05
CA GLY A 248 -7.89 5.82 1.82
C GLY A 248 -9.13 5.22 2.48
N PHE A 249 -9.40 3.95 2.23
CA PHE A 249 -10.47 3.22 2.93
C PHE A 249 -10.23 3.19 4.44
N GLY A 250 -11.25 3.52 5.24
CA GLY A 250 -11.16 3.53 6.71
C GLY A 250 -10.33 4.67 7.32
N ALA A 251 -9.89 5.62 6.50
CA ALA A 251 -9.27 6.87 6.93
C ALA A 251 -10.30 8.02 6.89
N ASP A 252 -9.85 9.24 7.09
CA ASP A 252 -10.67 10.46 7.05
C ASP A 252 -9.92 11.62 6.39
N ARG A 253 -10.56 12.80 6.33
CA ARG A 253 -9.99 14.01 5.72
C ARG A 253 -8.71 14.54 6.42
N TYR A 254 -8.33 14.03 7.58
CA TYR A 254 -7.12 14.44 8.30
C TYR A 254 -5.88 13.61 7.94
N PHE A 255 -6.04 12.52 7.18
CA PHE A 255 -4.95 11.59 6.87
C PHE A 255 -3.72 12.26 6.22
N LEU A 256 -3.91 13.32 5.43
CA LEU A 256 -2.84 14.10 4.79
C LEU A 256 -2.80 15.57 5.26
N ARG A 257 -3.24 15.84 6.50
CA ARG A 257 -3.33 17.21 7.05
C ARG A 257 -2.01 17.99 6.94
N TYR A 258 -0.87 17.35 7.22
CA TYR A 258 0.44 18.02 7.11
C TYR A 258 0.73 18.55 5.70
N LEU A 259 0.28 17.86 4.64
CA LEU A 259 0.37 18.36 3.26
C LEU A 259 -0.61 19.49 3.02
N ALA A 260 -1.83 19.40 3.56
CA ALA A 260 -2.83 20.45 3.42
C ALA A 260 -2.33 21.79 3.98
N GLU A 261 -1.78 21.76 5.20
CA GLU A 261 -1.20 22.92 5.87
C GLU A 261 0.04 23.44 5.13
N HIS A 262 0.93 22.54 4.68
CA HIS A 262 2.10 22.94 3.91
C HIS A 262 1.71 23.64 2.60
N LEU A 263 0.85 23.06 1.79
CA LEU A 263 0.42 23.64 0.52
C LEU A 263 -0.31 24.97 0.73
N ALA A 264 -1.19 25.06 1.74
CA ALA A 264 -1.90 26.29 2.07
C ALA A 264 -0.95 27.43 2.51
N SER A 265 0.14 27.09 3.21
CA SER A 265 1.18 28.08 3.58
C SER A 265 1.93 28.66 2.37
N HIS A 266 1.92 27.95 1.24
CA HIS A 266 2.44 28.37 -0.06
C HIS A 266 1.37 29.01 -0.97
N GLY A 267 0.20 29.34 -0.42
CA GLY A 267 -0.86 30.08 -1.11
C GLY A 267 -1.80 29.22 -1.97
N PHE A 268 -1.77 27.88 -1.81
CA PHE A 268 -2.76 26.99 -2.41
C PHE A 268 -4.07 27.02 -1.62
N THR A 269 -5.19 26.76 -2.30
CA THR A 269 -6.39 26.28 -1.62
C THR A 269 -6.36 24.76 -1.60
N VAL A 270 -6.53 24.14 -0.43
CA VAL A 270 -6.60 22.69 -0.30
C VAL A 270 -7.97 22.28 0.25
N VAL A 271 -8.62 21.36 -0.45
CA VAL A 271 -9.92 20.80 -0.08
C VAL A 271 -9.70 19.36 0.34
N ALA A 272 -9.75 19.09 1.65
CA ALA A 272 -9.72 17.72 2.16
C ALA A 272 -11.16 17.25 2.39
N LEU A 273 -11.63 16.32 1.55
CA LEU A 273 -13.00 15.80 1.66
C LEU A 273 -13.04 14.45 2.38
N GLU A 274 -14.19 14.16 2.96
CA GLU A 274 -14.49 12.88 3.58
C GLU A 274 -15.59 12.14 2.82
N HIS A 275 -15.41 10.83 2.62
CA HIS A 275 -16.35 9.95 1.92
C HIS A 275 -17.20 9.14 2.92
N PRO A 276 -18.49 9.48 3.11
CA PRO A 276 -19.30 8.98 4.24
C PRO A 276 -19.55 7.47 4.29
N GLY A 277 -19.38 6.74 3.18
CA GLY A 277 -19.57 5.29 3.12
C GLY A 277 -18.28 4.47 3.25
N SER A 278 -17.11 5.13 3.29
CA SER A 278 -15.80 4.46 3.36
C SER A 278 -14.79 5.15 4.27
N ASN A 279 -15.25 6.10 5.10
CA ASN A 279 -14.44 6.76 6.13
C ASN A 279 -14.41 5.97 7.45
N VAL A 280 -13.59 6.43 8.40
CA VAL A 280 -13.47 5.81 9.73
C VAL A 280 -14.82 5.72 10.46
N ASP A 281 -15.68 6.74 10.34
CA ASP A 281 -17.00 6.71 10.97
C ASP A 281 -17.91 5.64 10.35
N ALA A 282 -17.84 5.39 9.04
CA ALA A 282 -18.59 4.31 8.41
C ALA A 282 -18.23 2.93 8.98
N LEU A 283 -16.95 2.73 9.31
CA LEU A 283 -16.49 1.51 9.97
C LEU A 283 -17.04 1.39 11.39
N ILE A 284 -17.10 2.49 12.13
CA ILE A 284 -17.56 2.52 13.53
C ILE A 284 -19.08 2.41 13.65
N ARG A 285 -19.83 3.11 12.78
CA ARG A 285 -21.31 3.20 12.84
C ARG A 285 -22.01 1.86 12.61
N GLN A 286 -21.31 0.89 12.04
CA GLN A 286 -21.87 -0.42 11.80
C GLN A 286 -23.18 -0.37 10.96
N GLU A 287 -23.18 0.26 9.79
CA GLU A 287 -24.23 0.07 8.76
C GLU A 287 -23.69 -0.58 7.47
N GLY A 288 -24.31 -1.67 6.98
CA GLY A 288 -23.93 -2.29 5.69
C GLY A 288 -22.62 -3.09 5.65
N ALA A 289 -22.08 -3.29 4.44
CA ALA A 289 -20.80 -3.99 4.20
C ALA A 289 -19.58 -3.14 4.62
N ILE A 290 -18.44 -3.76 4.92
CA ILE A 290 -17.15 -3.14 5.28
C ILE A 290 -16.76 -2.10 4.23
N LEU A 291 -16.76 -2.49 2.95
CA LEU A 291 -16.63 -1.59 1.80
C LEU A 291 -17.85 -1.81 0.90
N PRO A 292 -18.82 -0.88 0.89
CA PRO A 292 -19.94 -0.88 -0.03
C PRO A 292 -19.46 -0.80 -1.48
N ALA A 293 -20.15 -1.48 -2.41
CA ALA A 293 -19.76 -1.49 -3.82
C ALA A 293 -19.96 -0.12 -4.47
N GLU A 294 -20.99 0.59 -4.01
CA GLU A 294 -21.39 1.92 -4.42
C GLU A 294 -20.27 2.94 -4.22
N GLU A 295 -19.37 2.75 -3.23
CA GLU A 295 -18.25 3.65 -2.99
C GLU A 295 -17.25 3.71 -4.17
N PHE A 296 -17.25 2.72 -5.07
CA PHE A 296 -16.45 2.80 -6.30
C PHE A 296 -17.04 3.78 -7.34
N VAL A 297 -18.30 4.17 -7.20
CA VAL A 297 -18.99 5.15 -8.06
C VAL A 297 -19.22 6.47 -7.31
N GLU A 298 -19.65 6.39 -6.06
CA GLU A 298 -20.00 7.52 -5.20
C GLU A 298 -18.79 8.39 -4.86
N ARG A 299 -17.60 7.82 -4.68
CA ARG A 299 -16.41 8.62 -4.30
C ARG A 299 -15.96 9.59 -5.39
N PRO A 300 -15.83 9.20 -6.67
CA PRO A 300 -15.66 10.16 -7.77
C PRO A 300 -16.77 11.23 -7.83
N GLN A 301 -18.02 10.83 -7.60
CA GLN A 301 -19.14 11.77 -7.60
C GLN A 301 -19.10 12.74 -6.40
N ASP A 302 -18.65 12.29 -5.22
CA ASP A 302 -18.45 13.15 -4.05
C ASP A 302 -17.45 14.27 -4.36
N VAL A 303 -16.33 13.95 -5.03
CA VAL A 303 -15.35 14.96 -5.44
C VAL A 303 -15.98 15.95 -6.43
N SER A 304 -16.61 15.44 -7.49
CA SER A 304 -17.20 16.29 -8.54
C SER A 304 -18.29 17.20 -7.97
N PHE A 305 -19.15 16.66 -7.10
CA PHE A 305 -20.18 17.41 -6.39
C PHE A 305 -19.58 18.53 -5.52
N ILE A 306 -18.54 18.24 -4.74
CA ILE A 306 -17.87 19.27 -3.93
C ILE A 306 -17.27 20.35 -4.81
N LEU A 307 -16.64 19.98 -5.94
CA LEU A 307 -16.11 20.95 -6.88
C LEU A 307 -17.21 21.82 -7.51
N ASP A 308 -18.40 21.27 -7.77
CA ASP A 308 -19.55 22.06 -8.24
C ASP A 308 -20.00 23.06 -7.18
N ARG A 309 -20.12 22.63 -5.92
CA ARG A 309 -20.49 23.53 -4.82
C ARG A 309 -19.44 24.62 -4.58
N LEU A 310 -18.17 24.29 -4.73
CA LEU A 310 -17.08 25.27 -4.64
C LEU A 310 -17.08 26.23 -5.83
N ALA A 311 -17.43 25.77 -7.04
CA ALA A 311 -17.61 26.64 -8.20
C ALA A 311 -18.76 27.64 -7.97
N ASP A 312 -19.91 27.15 -7.47
CA ASP A 312 -21.05 28.00 -7.11
C ASP A 312 -20.66 29.08 -6.08
N LEU A 313 -19.91 28.69 -5.04
CA LEU A 313 -19.40 29.61 -4.03
C LEU A 313 -18.38 30.59 -4.60
N ASN A 314 -17.52 30.15 -5.53
CA ASN A 314 -16.52 30.99 -6.18
C ASN A 314 -17.15 32.06 -7.09
N GLU A 315 -18.38 31.85 -7.55
CA GLU A 315 -19.10 32.83 -8.36
C GLU A 315 -19.99 33.74 -7.47
N HIS A 316 -20.66 33.17 -6.48
CA HIS A 316 -21.76 33.85 -5.79
C HIS A 316 -21.46 34.28 -4.35
N SER A 317 -20.46 33.69 -3.68
CA SER A 317 -20.16 34.01 -2.28
C SER A 317 -19.50 35.38 -2.15
N PHE A 318 -19.94 36.20 -1.19
CA PHE A 318 -19.27 37.46 -0.88
C PHE A 318 -17.80 37.27 -0.44
N PHE A 319 -17.50 36.12 0.19
CA PHE A 319 -16.21 35.87 0.82
C PHE A 319 -15.24 35.06 -0.05
N LEU A 320 -15.76 34.11 -0.84
CA LEU A 320 -14.95 33.22 -1.67
C LEU A 320 -14.93 33.61 -3.16
N ARG A 321 -15.66 34.66 -3.57
CA ARG A 321 -15.71 35.05 -4.98
C ARG A 321 -14.32 35.31 -5.55
N ASP A 322 -14.04 34.69 -6.70
CA ASP A 322 -12.78 34.77 -7.44
C ASP A 322 -11.53 34.34 -6.63
N ARG A 323 -11.71 33.58 -5.55
CA ARG A 323 -10.60 33.11 -4.70
C ARG A 323 -10.17 31.67 -5.00
N LEU A 324 -11.00 30.92 -5.71
CA LEU A 324 -10.78 29.50 -6.00
C LEU A 324 -10.36 29.31 -7.46
N ARG A 325 -9.19 28.70 -7.67
CA ARG A 325 -8.68 28.32 -9.01
C ARG A 325 -9.29 26.99 -9.46
N MET A 326 -10.48 27.07 -10.05
CA MET A 326 -11.29 25.90 -10.45
C MET A 326 -10.82 25.20 -11.73
N ASP A 327 -9.87 25.79 -12.47
CA ASP A 327 -9.41 25.34 -13.79
C ASP A 327 -8.07 24.58 -13.75
N SER A 328 -7.48 24.41 -12.57
CA SER A 328 -6.15 23.83 -12.39
C SER A 328 -6.08 23.11 -11.04
N ILE A 329 -6.68 21.92 -10.98
CA ILE A 329 -6.81 21.15 -9.75
C ILE A 329 -5.86 19.95 -9.76
N THR A 330 -4.98 19.89 -8.76
CA THR A 330 -4.21 18.68 -8.46
C THR A 330 -5.01 17.81 -7.50
N LEU A 331 -5.33 16.58 -7.88
CA LEU A 331 -5.93 15.62 -6.95
C LEU A 331 -4.85 14.72 -6.33
N ILE A 332 -4.82 14.67 -5.00
CA ILE A 332 -3.94 13.81 -4.20
C ILE A 332 -4.78 12.72 -3.54
N GLY A 333 -4.52 11.48 -3.91
CA GLY A 333 -5.29 10.33 -3.45
C GLY A 333 -4.42 9.29 -2.76
N HIS A 334 -4.78 8.88 -1.54
CA HIS A 334 -4.17 7.73 -0.86
C HIS A 334 -5.00 6.47 -1.04
N SER A 335 -4.39 5.33 -1.39
CA SER A 335 -5.09 4.04 -1.44
C SER A 335 -6.37 4.08 -2.29
N LEU A 336 -7.56 3.88 -1.72
CA LEU A 336 -8.86 4.02 -2.40
C LEU A 336 -9.12 5.46 -2.94
N GLY A 337 -8.51 6.47 -2.34
CA GLY A 337 -8.45 7.82 -2.91
C GLY A 337 -7.60 7.91 -4.17
N GLY A 338 -6.57 7.06 -4.31
CA GLY A 338 -5.81 6.92 -5.55
C GLY A 338 -6.66 6.34 -6.69
N TYR A 339 -7.49 5.34 -6.38
CA TYR A 339 -8.53 4.86 -7.30
C TYR A 339 -9.48 5.99 -7.73
N THR A 340 -9.97 6.76 -6.75
CA THR A 340 -10.89 7.89 -6.98
C THR A 340 -10.27 8.90 -7.96
N GLY A 341 -9.00 9.25 -7.76
CA GLY A 341 -8.24 10.12 -8.67
C GLY A 341 -8.07 9.57 -10.07
N LEU A 342 -7.77 8.28 -10.21
CA LEU A 342 -7.63 7.63 -11.52
C LEU A 342 -8.93 7.67 -12.31
N VAL A 343 -10.06 7.36 -11.68
CA VAL A 343 -11.39 7.39 -12.34
C VAL A 343 -11.75 8.81 -12.77
N LEU A 344 -11.52 9.80 -11.89
CA LEU A 344 -11.74 11.20 -12.22
C LEU A 344 -10.84 11.70 -13.36
N ALA A 345 -9.66 11.12 -13.54
CA ALA A 345 -8.77 11.37 -14.68
C ALA A 345 -9.13 10.59 -15.95
N GLY A 346 -10.24 9.85 -15.95
CA GLY A 346 -10.77 9.12 -17.10
C GLY A 346 -10.42 7.64 -17.14
N ALA A 347 -9.82 7.07 -16.09
CA ALA A 347 -9.63 5.62 -16.02
C ALA A 347 -10.97 4.89 -16.06
N LYS A 348 -11.01 3.76 -16.75
CA LYS A 348 -12.23 2.94 -16.92
C LYS A 348 -12.07 1.62 -16.20
N VAL A 349 -12.97 1.36 -15.26
CA VAL A 349 -13.06 0.05 -14.62
C VAL A 349 -13.43 -1.01 -15.66
N ASP A 350 -12.77 -2.16 -15.60
CA ASP A 350 -13.05 -3.34 -16.41
C ASP A 350 -13.75 -4.40 -15.54
N PRO A 351 -15.09 -4.33 -15.41
CA PRO A 351 -15.84 -5.21 -14.52
C PRO A 351 -15.74 -6.69 -14.93
N ILE A 352 -15.52 -6.99 -16.21
CA ILE A 352 -15.39 -8.37 -16.70
C ILE A 352 -14.08 -8.98 -16.23
N THR A 353 -12.96 -8.27 -16.44
CA THR A 353 -11.65 -8.73 -15.96
C THR A 353 -11.64 -8.84 -14.44
N LEU A 354 -12.22 -7.87 -13.75
CA LEU A 354 -12.32 -7.85 -12.30
C LEU A 354 -13.16 -9.02 -11.75
N ALA A 355 -14.33 -9.29 -12.33
CA ALA A 355 -15.17 -10.42 -11.91
C ALA A 355 -14.46 -11.77 -12.09
N ASN A 356 -13.74 -11.96 -13.21
CA ASN A 356 -12.94 -13.17 -13.45
C ASN A 356 -11.80 -13.33 -12.45
N PHE A 357 -11.12 -12.23 -12.11
CA PHE A 357 -10.10 -12.21 -11.08
C PHE A 357 -10.68 -12.63 -9.71
N CYS A 358 -11.80 -12.03 -9.31
CA CYS A 358 -12.45 -12.32 -8.04
C CYS A 358 -12.98 -13.76 -7.95
N ALA A 359 -13.43 -14.34 -9.07
CA ALA A 359 -13.85 -15.74 -9.12
C ALA A 359 -12.71 -16.74 -8.91
N THR A 360 -11.45 -16.33 -9.13
CA THR A 360 -10.25 -17.19 -9.07
C THR A 360 -9.30 -16.82 -7.93
N LEU A 361 -9.70 -15.89 -7.05
CA LEU A 361 -8.85 -15.35 -6.00
C LEU A 361 -8.51 -16.40 -4.93
N GLU A 362 -7.22 -16.70 -4.78
CA GLU A 362 -6.71 -17.55 -3.70
C GLU A 362 -6.25 -16.71 -2.50
N VAL A 363 -6.97 -16.79 -1.37
CA VAL A 363 -6.72 -15.90 -0.21
C VAL A 363 -5.31 -15.97 0.34
N GLY A 364 -4.76 -17.18 0.50
CA GLY A 364 -3.40 -17.37 1.02
C GLY A 364 -2.31 -16.75 0.14
N ALA A 365 -2.63 -16.47 -1.13
CA ALA A 365 -1.74 -15.87 -2.10
C ALA A 365 -2.12 -14.42 -2.46
N SER A 366 -3.13 -13.83 -1.81
CA SER A 366 -3.66 -12.49 -2.12
C SER A 366 -3.41 -11.47 -0.99
N THR A 367 -3.58 -10.20 -1.31
CA THR A 367 -3.43 -9.05 -0.43
C THR A 367 -4.79 -8.44 -0.06
N PRO A 368 -4.90 -7.71 1.06
CA PRO A 368 -6.14 -7.02 1.43
C PRO A 368 -6.69 -6.10 0.32
N ALA A 369 -5.81 -5.42 -0.43
CA ALA A 369 -6.22 -4.61 -1.58
C ALA A 369 -6.93 -5.41 -2.67
N GLU A 370 -6.55 -6.66 -2.91
CA GLU A 370 -7.23 -7.53 -3.88
C GLU A 370 -8.62 -7.95 -3.39
N TRP A 371 -8.81 -8.13 -2.08
CA TRP A 371 -10.14 -8.36 -1.50
C TRP A 371 -11.03 -7.12 -1.66
N PHE A 372 -10.49 -5.93 -1.34
CA PHE A 372 -11.24 -4.68 -1.48
C PHE A 372 -11.66 -4.41 -2.92
N GLN A 373 -10.86 -4.79 -3.90
CA GLN A 373 -11.23 -4.67 -5.33
C GLN A 373 -12.43 -5.52 -5.70
N CYS A 374 -12.64 -6.66 -5.04
CA CYS A 374 -13.81 -7.50 -5.33
C CYS A 374 -15.13 -6.89 -4.89
N ALA A 375 -15.13 -5.93 -3.97
CA ALA A 375 -16.32 -5.13 -3.71
C ALA A 375 -16.72 -4.29 -4.95
N ALA A 376 -15.76 -3.84 -5.76
CA ALA A 376 -16.05 -3.11 -7.00
C ALA A 376 -16.64 -4.00 -8.10
N ALA A 377 -16.46 -5.33 -8.04
CA ALA A 377 -17.04 -6.25 -9.01
C ALA A 377 -18.58 -6.30 -8.93
N GLU A 378 -19.13 -5.92 -7.79
CA GLU A 378 -20.57 -5.85 -7.53
C GLU A 378 -21.15 -4.45 -7.83
N ALA A 379 -20.31 -3.48 -8.18
CA ALA A 379 -20.73 -2.10 -8.40
C ALA A 379 -21.36 -1.91 -9.79
N GLU A 380 -22.44 -1.13 -9.84
CA GLU A 380 -23.07 -0.70 -11.09
C GLU A 380 -22.42 0.59 -11.59
N PHE A 381 -21.44 0.45 -12.48
CA PHE A 381 -20.78 1.61 -13.08
C PHE A 381 -21.70 2.30 -14.12
N PRO A 382 -21.80 3.64 -14.11
CA PRO A 382 -22.55 4.36 -15.13
C PRO A 382 -21.91 4.18 -16.51
N ALA A 383 -22.75 4.24 -17.55
CA ALA A 383 -22.27 4.23 -18.93
C ALA A 383 -21.50 5.52 -19.28
N GLU A 384 -21.85 6.62 -18.62
CA GLU A 384 -21.17 7.91 -18.74
C GLU A 384 -19.86 7.92 -17.95
N SER A 385 -18.92 8.76 -18.41
CA SER A 385 -17.62 8.87 -17.77
C SER A 385 -17.73 9.63 -16.46
N LEU A 386 -17.22 9.05 -15.36
CA LEU A 386 -17.02 9.73 -14.08
C LEU A 386 -15.80 10.68 -14.09
N ALA A 387 -15.35 11.11 -15.26
CA ALA A 387 -14.17 11.97 -15.38
C ALA A 387 -14.56 13.42 -15.09
N ASP A 388 -13.67 14.17 -14.43
CA ASP A 388 -13.87 15.60 -14.17
C ASP A 388 -12.75 16.41 -14.80
N SER A 389 -13.11 17.26 -15.77
CA SER A 389 -12.15 18.04 -16.56
C SER A 389 -11.40 19.11 -15.76
N ARG A 390 -11.85 19.45 -14.56
CA ARG A 390 -11.17 20.42 -13.67
C ARG A 390 -9.89 19.83 -13.08
N ILE A 391 -9.78 18.51 -13.01
CA ILE A 391 -8.60 17.82 -12.52
C ILE A 391 -7.56 17.75 -13.64
N THR A 392 -6.41 18.37 -13.39
CA THR A 392 -5.33 18.56 -14.38
C THR A 392 -4.06 17.80 -14.03
N GLN A 393 -3.89 17.37 -12.77
CA GLN A 393 -2.73 16.61 -12.30
C GLN A 393 -3.14 15.61 -11.21
N LEU A 394 -2.39 14.51 -11.10
CA LEU A 394 -2.60 13.48 -10.08
C LEU A 394 -1.36 13.24 -9.23
N VAL A 395 -1.55 13.10 -7.92
CA VAL A 395 -0.57 12.50 -7.00
C VAL A 395 -1.22 11.29 -6.35
N LEU A 396 -0.71 10.10 -6.64
CA LEU A 396 -1.28 8.83 -6.20
C LEU A 396 -0.34 8.20 -5.17
N MET A 397 -0.78 8.10 -3.92
CA MET A 397 0.02 7.56 -2.82
C MET A 397 -0.46 6.16 -2.45
N ASN A 398 0.36 5.14 -2.68
CA ASN A 398 0.01 3.73 -2.46
C ASN A 398 -1.36 3.36 -3.04
N PRO A 399 -1.64 3.68 -4.33
CA PRO A 399 -3.00 3.62 -4.87
C PRO A 399 -3.57 2.20 -4.89
N LEU A 400 -4.89 2.11 -4.72
CA LEU A 400 -5.66 0.93 -5.10
C LEU A 400 -5.91 0.99 -6.61
N ALA A 401 -5.40 0.05 -7.39
CA ALA A 401 -5.59 0.05 -8.84
C ALA A 401 -5.65 -1.37 -9.39
N GLY A 402 -4.53 -2.11 -9.36
CA GLY A 402 -4.49 -3.55 -9.59
C GLY A 402 -5.32 -4.03 -10.79
N GLN A 403 -6.30 -4.89 -10.52
CA GLN A 403 -7.15 -5.52 -11.52
C GLN A 403 -8.39 -4.69 -11.88
N LEU A 404 -8.65 -3.57 -11.18
CA LEU A 404 -9.83 -2.72 -11.42
C LEU A 404 -9.91 -2.26 -12.88
N PHE A 405 -8.78 -1.96 -13.51
CA PHE A 405 -8.77 -1.31 -14.83
C PHE A 405 -8.41 -2.27 -15.99
N GLY A 406 -8.19 -3.55 -15.70
CA GLY A 406 -7.67 -4.50 -16.69
C GLY A 406 -6.37 -4.01 -17.35
N SER A 407 -6.13 -4.39 -18.61
CA SER A 407 -4.90 -4.02 -19.35
C SER A 407 -4.98 -2.70 -20.13
N ALA A 408 -6.18 -2.10 -20.21
CA ALA A 408 -6.45 -0.96 -21.08
C ALA A 408 -7.16 0.20 -20.38
N GLY A 409 -7.76 -0.02 -19.20
CA GLY A 409 -8.59 0.97 -18.51
C GLY A 409 -7.82 2.21 -18.05
N LEU A 410 -6.49 2.13 -17.89
CA LEU A 410 -5.64 3.27 -17.55
C LEU A 410 -5.15 4.08 -18.77
N ARG A 411 -5.32 3.58 -20.01
CA ARG A 411 -4.88 4.28 -21.23
C ARG A 411 -5.49 5.68 -21.43
N PRO A 412 -6.74 5.96 -21.02
CA PRO A 412 -7.32 7.30 -21.13
C PRO A 412 -6.68 8.32 -20.17
N VAL A 413 -6.00 7.89 -19.12
CA VAL A 413 -5.34 8.80 -18.17
C VAL A 413 -4.13 9.45 -18.86
N LYS A 414 -4.32 10.71 -19.31
CA LYS A 414 -3.30 11.53 -19.98
C LYS A 414 -2.67 12.60 -19.08
N LEU A 415 -3.23 12.79 -17.89
CA LEU A 415 -2.77 13.81 -16.96
C LEU A 415 -1.35 13.50 -16.44
N PRO A 416 -0.52 14.53 -16.18
CA PRO A 416 0.71 14.37 -15.41
C PRO A 416 0.41 13.67 -14.07
N THR A 417 1.08 12.56 -13.80
CA THR A 417 0.79 11.71 -12.64
C THR A 417 2.07 11.36 -11.87
N LEU A 418 2.12 11.76 -10.61
CA LEU A 418 3.15 11.36 -9.66
C LEU A 418 2.63 10.15 -8.85
N VAL A 419 3.31 9.02 -8.92
CA VAL A 419 2.96 7.82 -8.12
C VAL A 419 3.99 7.65 -7.01
N VAL A 420 3.54 7.74 -5.76
CA VAL A 420 4.33 7.48 -4.56
C VAL A 420 4.05 6.04 -4.12
N THR A 421 5.12 5.26 -4.02
CA THR A 421 5.07 3.81 -3.76
C THR A 421 5.81 3.43 -2.50
N SER A 422 5.32 2.40 -1.81
CA SER A 422 5.86 1.88 -0.56
C SER A 422 6.23 0.41 -0.73
N THR A 423 7.51 0.07 -0.61
CA THR A 423 7.97 -1.29 -0.93
C THR A 423 7.63 -2.35 0.11
N SER A 424 7.34 -1.95 1.36
CA SER A 424 6.84 -2.80 2.45
C SER A 424 5.34 -2.63 2.66
N ASP A 425 4.60 -2.23 1.62
CA ASP A 425 3.14 -2.14 1.66
C ASP A 425 2.51 -3.55 1.75
N GLY A 426 1.97 -3.87 2.92
CA GLY A 426 1.28 -5.14 3.19
C GLY A 426 -0.21 -5.13 2.84
N ILE A 427 -0.75 -3.98 2.42
CA ILE A 427 -2.16 -3.80 2.02
C ILE A 427 -2.27 -3.83 0.50
N ALA A 428 -1.61 -2.88 -0.16
CA ALA A 428 -1.63 -2.68 -1.58
C ALA A 428 -0.24 -2.99 -2.14
N SER A 429 -0.01 -4.25 -2.49
CA SER A 429 1.33 -4.70 -2.90
C SER A 429 1.93 -3.83 -4.00
N VAL A 430 3.19 -3.45 -3.79
CA VAL A 430 3.92 -2.53 -4.68
C VAL A 430 3.91 -3.00 -6.14
N SER A 431 4.03 -4.30 -6.41
CA SER A 431 4.06 -4.83 -7.77
C SER A 431 2.73 -4.72 -8.52
N GLU A 432 1.64 -5.21 -7.92
CA GLU A 432 0.33 -5.31 -8.55
C GLU A 432 -0.43 -3.99 -8.49
N GLN A 433 -0.39 -3.31 -7.34
CA GLN A 433 -1.25 -2.14 -7.10
C GLN A 433 -0.58 -0.83 -7.50
N GLN A 434 0.75 -0.80 -7.59
CA GLN A 434 1.49 0.46 -7.72
C GLN A 434 2.35 0.50 -8.99
N LEU A 435 3.33 -0.41 -9.16
CA LEU A 435 4.25 -0.38 -10.31
C LEU A 435 3.61 -0.82 -11.62
N SER A 436 2.77 -1.87 -11.62
CA SER A 436 2.08 -2.28 -12.85
C SER A 436 1.13 -1.19 -13.37
N PRO A 437 0.25 -0.59 -12.54
CA PRO A 437 -0.56 0.57 -12.92
C PRO A 437 0.28 1.77 -13.37
N PHE A 438 1.37 2.10 -12.67
CA PHE A 438 2.30 3.15 -13.10
C PHE A 438 2.79 2.91 -14.54
N ASN A 439 3.15 1.67 -14.88
CA ASN A 439 3.63 1.34 -16.22
C ASN A 439 2.54 1.39 -17.30
N GLN A 440 1.27 1.27 -16.93
CA GLN A 440 0.13 1.33 -17.84
C GLN A 440 -0.36 2.77 -18.13
N LEU A 441 0.00 3.75 -17.28
CA LEU A 441 -0.35 5.16 -17.47
C LEU A 441 0.20 5.68 -18.80
N ALA A 442 -0.63 6.41 -19.56
CA ALA A 442 -0.25 6.91 -20.88
C ALA A 442 0.22 8.37 -20.88
N GLY A 443 -0.07 9.13 -19.82
CA GLY A 443 0.40 10.51 -19.63
C GLY A 443 1.84 10.62 -19.10
N PRO A 444 2.38 11.84 -18.96
CA PRO A 444 3.62 12.09 -18.24
C PRO A 444 3.53 11.52 -16.83
N ARG A 445 4.59 10.82 -16.39
CA ARG A 445 4.55 10.09 -15.12
C ARG A 445 5.89 10.15 -14.40
N SER A 446 5.82 10.26 -13.09
CA SER A 446 6.97 10.19 -12.19
C SER A 446 6.66 9.22 -11.05
N LEU A 447 7.70 8.58 -10.53
CA LEU A 447 7.65 7.54 -9.52
C LEU A 447 8.51 7.94 -8.34
N VAL A 448 7.97 7.80 -7.14
CA VAL A 448 8.74 7.72 -5.90
C VAL A 448 8.66 6.32 -5.36
N ALA A 449 9.80 5.71 -5.04
CA ALA A 449 9.87 4.47 -4.27
C ALA A 449 10.42 4.77 -2.86
N ILE A 450 9.57 4.54 -1.86
CA ILE A 450 9.90 4.60 -0.43
C ILE A 450 10.36 3.19 -0.04
N ILE A 451 11.67 2.99 -0.03
CA ILE A 451 12.28 1.71 0.33
C ILE A 451 12.02 1.46 1.82
N GLY A 452 11.42 0.32 2.16
CA GLY A 452 10.99 0.02 3.53
C GLY A 452 9.68 0.68 3.98
N GLY A 453 9.13 1.63 3.20
CA GLY A 453 7.88 2.33 3.52
C GLY A 453 6.68 1.38 3.54
N THR A 454 5.72 1.63 4.42
CA THR A 454 4.50 0.85 4.63
C THR A 454 3.29 1.57 4.03
N HIS A 455 2.10 0.98 4.13
CA HIS A 455 0.88 1.55 3.54
C HIS A 455 0.53 2.94 4.11
N LEU A 456 0.76 3.17 5.41
CA LEU A 456 0.40 4.41 6.10
C LEU A 456 1.58 5.37 6.30
N SER A 457 2.80 5.03 5.85
CA SER A 457 4.00 5.87 6.05
C SER A 457 3.89 7.29 5.50
N VAL A 458 3.01 7.50 4.50
CA VAL A 458 2.75 8.82 3.90
C VAL A 458 1.73 9.66 4.68
N GLY A 459 1.07 9.07 5.69
CA GLY A 459 0.03 9.73 6.47
C GLY A 459 0.55 10.64 7.58
N ASP A 460 -0.34 11.48 8.11
CA ASP A 460 -0.11 12.25 9.34
C ASP A 460 -0.05 11.28 10.54
N PRO A 461 1.08 11.18 11.25
CA PRO A 461 1.23 10.26 12.38
C PRO A 461 0.26 10.55 13.53
N ASP A 462 -0.24 11.79 13.66
CA ASP A 462 -1.23 12.15 14.68
C ASP A 462 -2.64 11.65 14.34
N ASN A 463 -2.85 11.20 13.10
CA ASN A 463 -4.13 10.68 12.61
C ASN A 463 -4.11 9.17 12.31
N ILE A 464 -2.95 8.51 12.46
CA ILE A 464 -2.85 7.07 12.27
C ILE A 464 -3.38 6.38 13.52
N ASN A 465 -4.43 5.56 13.38
CA ASN A 465 -4.97 4.78 14.48
C ASN A 465 -3.93 3.75 14.96
N PRO A 466 -3.43 3.84 16.22
CA PRO A 466 -2.43 2.92 16.74
C PRO A 466 -2.88 1.46 16.71
N ALA A 467 -4.19 1.19 16.83
CA ALA A 467 -4.77 -0.14 16.70
C ALA A 467 -4.40 -0.81 15.36
N LEU A 468 -4.50 -0.05 14.28
CA LEU A 468 -4.25 -0.55 12.92
C LEU A 468 -2.78 -0.94 12.74
N THR A 469 -1.86 -0.21 13.37
CA THR A 469 -0.42 -0.50 13.32
C THR A 469 -0.03 -1.84 13.98
N GLN A 470 -0.92 -2.38 14.81
CA GLN A 470 -0.74 -3.69 15.45
C GLN A 470 -1.29 -4.85 14.59
N VAL A 471 -1.92 -4.57 13.45
CA VAL A 471 -2.41 -5.62 12.56
C VAL A 471 -1.22 -6.20 11.78
N PRO A 472 -1.04 -7.54 11.71
CA PRO A 472 0.17 -8.17 11.13
C PRO A 472 0.53 -7.77 9.70
N PHE A 473 -0.47 -7.40 8.90
CA PHE A 473 -0.31 -6.98 7.50
C PHE A 473 -0.30 -5.44 7.32
N MET A 474 -0.41 -4.68 8.41
CA MET A 474 -0.35 -3.21 8.41
C MET A 474 0.68 -2.71 9.44
N PRO A 475 1.94 -3.19 9.42
CA PRO A 475 2.97 -2.61 10.27
C PRO A 475 3.17 -1.15 9.90
N GLU A 476 3.49 -0.29 10.88
CA GLU A 476 3.79 1.11 10.63
C GLU A 476 5.06 1.54 11.36
N HIS A 477 5.77 2.50 10.75
CA HIS A 477 6.95 3.10 11.35
C HIS A 477 6.55 4.26 12.29
N GLY A 478 7.30 4.44 13.37
CA GLY A 478 7.04 5.53 14.30
C GLY A 478 7.22 6.92 13.66
N ALA A 479 6.53 7.93 14.22
CA ALA A 479 6.50 9.29 13.69
C ALA A 479 7.88 9.92 13.43
N ALA A 480 8.87 9.63 14.28
CA ALA A 480 10.23 10.12 14.13
C ALA A 480 10.93 9.54 12.88
N LYS A 481 10.68 8.27 12.59
CA LYS A 481 11.29 7.56 11.45
C LYS A 481 10.71 8.06 10.12
N THR A 482 9.42 8.38 10.07
CA THR A 482 8.74 8.89 8.88
C THR A 482 8.83 10.42 8.72
N ALA A 483 9.44 11.14 9.67
CA ALA A 483 9.55 12.61 9.59
C ALA A 483 10.31 13.11 8.35
N PRO A 484 11.49 12.55 7.98
CA PRO A 484 12.20 12.98 6.77
C PRO A 484 11.38 12.74 5.49
N LEU A 485 10.62 11.64 5.45
CA LEU A 485 9.70 11.35 4.34
C LEU A 485 8.62 12.43 4.21
N ARG A 486 7.99 12.86 5.31
CA ARG A 486 6.98 13.93 5.26
C ARG A 486 7.57 15.26 4.78
N THR A 487 8.75 15.64 5.25
CA THR A 487 9.46 16.84 4.77
C THR A 487 9.77 16.76 3.27
N TYR A 488 10.23 15.61 2.79
CA TYR A 488 10.42 15.37 1.36
C TYR A 488 9.10 15.50 0.57
N LEU A 489 8.02 14.86 1.04
CA LEU A 489 6.73 14.90 0.37
C LEU A 489 6.15 16.32 0.31
N ASN A 490 6.34 17.13 1.36
CA ASN A 490 5.98 18.56 1.36
C ASN A 490 6.61 19.30 0.17
N GLY A 491 7.94 19.16 0.00
CA GLY A 491 8.65 19.82 -1.08
C GLY A 491 8.34 19.24 -2.46
N LEU A 492 8.27 17.91 -2.56
CA LEU A 492 8.00 17.21 -3.82
C LEU A 492 6.59 17.52 -4.36
N VAL A 493 5.56 17.37 -3.52
CA VAL A 493 4.17 17.58 -3.92
C VAL A 493 3.92 19.04 -4.30
N LEU A 494 4.45 19.99 -3.52
CA LEU A 494 4.43 21.40 -3.89
C LEU A 494 5.09 21.62 -5.25
N SER A 495 6.28 21.06 -5.46
CA SER A 495 7.03 21.23 -6.70
C SER A 495 6.32 20.64 -7.91
N PHE A 496 5.62 19.52 -7.72
CA PHE A 496 4.82 18.87 -8.74
C PHE A 496 3.57 19.70 -9.09
N ALA A 497 2.85 20.17 -8.08
CA ALA A 497 1.66 21.01 -8.25
C ALA A 497 2.00 22.39 -8.85
N MET A 498 3.23 22.88 -8.67
CA MET A 498 3.70 24.13 -9.28
C MET A 498 4.05 24.00 -10.77
N GLN A 499 4.11 22.79 -11.34
CA GLN A 499 4.40 22.58 -12.76
C GLN A 499 3.30 23.11 -13.70
N GLN A 500 2.08 23.32 -13.20
CA GLN A 500 0.98 23.96 -13.94
C GLN A 500 0.99 25.50 -13.82
N THR A 501 2.02 26.09 -13.19
CA THR A 501 2.13 27.55 -13.00
C THR A 501 3.28 28.14 -13.82
N PRO A 502 3.32 29.47 -14.02
CA PRO A 502 4.48 30.14 -14.62
C PRO A 502 5.80 29.93 -13.86
N GLN A 503 5.75 29.47 -12.60
CA GLN A 503 6.94 29.19 -11.78
C GLN A 503 7.47 27.76 -11.95
N ALA A 504 6.92 26.95 -12.86
CA ALA A 504 7.31 25.55 -13.08
C ALA A 504 8.85 25.34 -13.12
N GLY A 505 9.57 26.20 -13.86
CA GLY A 505 11.03 26.13 -13.98
C GLY A 505 11.79 26.33 -12.66
N ARG A 506 11.25 27.11 -11.72
CA ARG A 506 11.83 27.28 -10.37
C ARG A 506 11.69 26.00 -9.54
N TYR A 507 10.60 25.26 -9.72
CA TYR A 507 10.28 24.06 -8.94
C TYR A 507 10.76 22.76 -9.60
N GLN A 508 11.10 22.78 -10.88
CA GLN A 508 11.51 21.58 -11.63
C GLN A 508 12.73 20.85 -11.01
N PRO A 509 13.78 21.52 -10.48
CA PRO A 509 14.94 20.84 -9.91
C PRO A 509 14.63 19.92 -8.71
N PHE A 510 13.50 20.14 -8.03
CA PHE A 510 13.05 19.36 -6.88
C PHE A 510 12.26 18.10 -7.28
N LEU A 511 11.99 17.91 -8.57
CA LEU A 511 11.45 16.68 -9.15
C LEU A 511 12.61 15.80 -9.65
N SER A 512 13.49 15.39 -8.74
CA SER A 512 14.75 14.71 -9.07
C SER A 512 15.18 13.66 -8.05
N ALA A 513 16.02 12.72 -8.52
CA ALA A 513 16.62 11.70 -7.66
C ALA A 513 17.56 12.33 -6.61
N GLU A 514 18.24 13.41 -6.96
CA GLU A 514 19.16 14.09 -6.07
C GLU A 514 18.42 14.85 -4.96
N TYR A 515 17.23 15.39 -5.21
CA TYR A 515 16.39 15.95 -4.15
C TYR A 515 15.90 14.87 -3.18
N ALA A 516 15.42 13.74 -3.68
CA ALA A 516 15.01 12.60 -2.85
C ALA A 516 16.16 12.06 -1.99
N ALA A 517 17.40 12.08 -2.50
CA ALA A 517 18.59 11.64 -1.77
C ALA A 517 18.87 12.48 -0.52
N GLN A 518 18.50 13.77 -0.49
CA GLN A 518 18.74 14.65 0.67
C GLN A 518 17.94 14.25 1.92
N PHE A 519 16.77 13.64 1.72
CA PHE A 519 15.88 13.19 2.79
C PHE A 519 15.93 11.68 3.01
N SER A 520 16.73 10.96 2.20
CA SER A 520 16.90 9.53 2.35
C SER A 520 17.61 9.19 3.66
N THR A 521 17.07 8.21 4.38
CA THR A 521 17.71 7.65 5.58
C THR A 521 18.14 6.22 5.32
N GLN A 522 18.96 5.64 6.21
CA GLN A 522 19.34 4.22 6.11
C GLN A 522 18.12 3.29 6.21
N GLU A 523 17.11 3.69 6.98
CA GLU A 523 15.93 2.85 7.21
C GLU A 523 14.77 3.12 6.24
N LEU A 524 14.68 4.34 5.69
CA LEU A 524 13.74 4.74 4.65
C LEU A 524 14.48 5.47 3.51
N PRO A 525 15.21 4.74 2.65
CA PRO A 525 15.74 5.31 1.43
C PRO A 525 14.63 5.79 0.50
N LEU A 526 14.78 6.98 -0.09
CA LEU A 526 13.81 7.60 -0.99
C LEU A 526 14.40 7.65 -2.40
N ARG A 527 13.66 7.14 -3.38
CA ARG A 527 14.12 7.05 -4.77
C ARG A 527 13.12 7.72 -5.68
N PHE A 528 13.59 8.53 -6.62
CA PHE A 528 12.74 9.23 -7.60
C PHE A 528 13.17 8.86 -9.02
N SER A 529 12.20 8.68 -9.92
CA SER A 529 12.46 8.46 -11.35
C SER A 529 11.22 8.73 -12.20
N ASP A 530 11.39 9.17 -13.45
CA ASP A 530 10.29 9.33 -14.41
C ASP A 530 9.90 8.01 -15.12
N ARG A 531 10.62 6.93 -14.84
CA ARG A 531 10.38 5.61 -15.44
C ARG A 531 10.76 4.47 -14.52
N LEU A 532 10.17 3.31 -14.77
CA LEU A 532 10.66 2.08 -14.13
C LEU A 532 12.05 1.72 -14.69
N PRO A 533 12.93 1.15 -13.86
CA PRO A 533 14.13 0.52 -14.37
C PRO A 533 13.78 -0.59 -15.37
N ALA A 534 14.56 -0.71 -16.44
CA ALA A 534 14.29 -1.67 -17.52
C ALA A 534 14.36 -3.14 -17.06
N SER A 535 15.06 -3.43 -15.96
CA SER A 535 15.07 -4.74 -15.32
C SER A 535 13.71 -5.03 -14.65
N VAL A 536 13.18 -4.07 -13.90
CA VAL A 536 11.90 -4.15 -13.18
C VAL A 536 10.73 -4.23 -14.14
N ASP A 537 10.74 -3.44 -15.23
CA ASP A 537 9.74 -3.51 -16.29
C ASP A 537 9.70 -4.89 -16.97
N ARG A 538 10.88 -5.44 -17.31
CA ARG A 538 10.99 -6.80 -17.85
C ARG A 538 10.56 -7.87 -16.85
N TRP A 539 10.88 -7.68 -15.57
CA TRP A 539 10.44 -8.56 -14.50
C TRP A 539 8.91 -8.58 -14.37
N LEU A 540 8.26 -7.43 -14.29
CA LEU A 540 6.79 -7.30 -14.26
C LEU A 540 6.16 -7.98 -15.48
N THR A 541 6.64 -7.65 -16.68
CA THR A 541 6.12 -8.23 -17.93
C THR A 541 6.28 -9.75 -17.97
N THR A 542 7.41 -10.28 -17.51
CA THR A 542 7.66 -11.73 -17.46
C THR A 542 6.77 -12.41 -16.44
N ARG A 543 6.62 -11.79 -15.26
CA ARG A 543 5.74 -12.26 -14.17
C ARG A 543 4.30 -12.37 -14.64
N ASP A 544 3.78 -11.36 -15.34
CA ASP A 544 2.40 -11.34 -15.84
C ASP A 544 2.19 -12.36 -16.97
N ARG A 545 3.17 -12.54 -17.86
CA ARG A 545 3.12 -13.57 -18.92
C ARG A 545 3.15 -15.00 -18.38
N LEU A 546 3.87 -15.23 -17.29
CA LEU A 546 3.97 -16.55 -16.65
C LEU A 546 2.80 -16.85 -15.71
N ALA A 547 2.12 -15.82 -15.19
CA ALA A 547 1.03 -15.94 -14.24
C ALA A 547 -0.04 -17.00 -14.61
N PRO A 548 -0.59 -17.05 -15.84
CA PRO A 548 -1.63 -18.03 -16.17
C PRO A 548 -1.10 -19.47 -16.34
N ARG A 549 0.23 -19.68 -16.34
CA ARG A 549 0.86 -21.00 -16.59
C ARG A 549 1.40 -21.66 -15.33
N LEU A 550 1.45 -20.93 -14.21
CA LEU A 550 2.07 -21.37 -12.97
C LEU A 550 1.07 -21.33 -11.82
N THR A 551 1.21 -22.24 -10.86
CA THR A 551 0.53 -22.12 -9.58
C THR A 551 1.02 -20.87 -8.84
N PRO A 552 0.24 -20.26 -7.93
CA PRO A 552 0.65 -19.05 -7.23
C PRO A 552 2.00 -19.17 -6.50
N THR A 553 2.29 -20.34 -5.93
CA THR A 553 3.59 -20.64 -5.30
C THR A 553 4.74 -20.62 -6.31
N LEU A 554 4.59 -21.33 -7.45
CA LEU A 554 5.63 -21.34 -8.50
C LEU A 554 5.82 -19.97 -9.14
N LYS A 555 4.72 -19.20 -9.32
CA LYS A 555 4.76 -17.81 -9.79
C LYS A 555 5.63 -16.96 -8.87
N ARG A 556 5.42 -17.02 -7.55
CA ARG A 556 6.21 -16.25 -6.58
C ARG A 556 7.67 -16.70 -6.52
N ILE A 557 7.94 -18.01 -6.54
CA ILE A 557 9.32 -18.53 -6.59
C ILE A 557 10.05 -18.02 -7.84
N ALA A 558 9.43 -18.16 -9.02
CA ALA A 558 10.02 -17.66 -10.26
C ALA A 558 10.26 -16.15 -10.22
N SER A 559 9.33 -15.41 -9.61
CA SER A 559 9.44 -13.97 -9.42
C SER A 559 10.62 -13.57 -8.52
N VAL A 560 10.75 -14.19 -7.35
CA VAL A 560 11.87 -13.97 -6.42
C VAL A 560 13.20 -14.30 -7.10
N MET A 561 13.29 -15.46 -7.77
CA MET A 561 14.51 -15.88 -8.47
C MET A 561 14.94 -14.89 -9.56
N HIS A 562 13.98 -14.32 -10.30
CA HIS A 562 14.27 -13.30 -11.30
C HIS A 562 14.81 -12.01 -10.65
N LEU A 563 14.22 -11.56 -9.54
CA LEU A 563 14.73 -10.39 -8.80
C LEU A 563 16.12 -10.63 -8.21
N GLU A 564 16.37 -11.80 -7.62
CA GLU A 564 17.70 -12.15 -7.11
C GLU A 564 18.74 -12.20 -8.24
N LEU A 565 18.37 -12.68 -9.42
CA LEU A 565 19.25 -12.66 -10.58
C LEU A 565 19.61 -11.22 -10.99
N ILE A 566 18.65 -10.30 -10.97
CA ILE A 566 18.88 -8.87 -11.23
C ILE A 566 19.86 -8.31 -10.19
N ASP A 567 19.64 -8.57 -8.91
CA ASP A 567 20.50 -8.12 -7.81
C ASP A 567 21.94 -8.70 -7.92
N VAL A 568 22.09 -9.99 -8.27
CA VAL A 568 23.40 -10.61 -8.54
C VAL A 568 24.10 -9.92 -9.71
N GLN A 569 23.39 -9.62 -10.81
CA GLN A 569 23.97 -8.92 -11.95
C GLN A 569 24.49 -7.54 -11.57
N HIS A 570 23.77 -6.80 -10.71
CA HIS A 570 24.20 -5.51 -10.19
C HIS A 570 25.45 -5.62 -9.33
N ARG A 571 25.51 -6.59 -8.40
CA ARG A 571 26.71 -6.84 -7.60
C ARG A 571 27.93 -7.14 -8.46
N ILE A 572 27.78 -7.96 -9.50
CA ILE A 572 28.88 -8.27 -10.44
C ILE A 572 29.30 -7.01 -11.20
N ALA A 573 28.35 -6.18 -11.64
CA ALA A 573 28.65 -4.93 -12.35
C ALA A 573 29.41 -3.94 -11.47
N ASN A 574 28.96 -3.74 -10.23
CA ASN A 574 29.62 -2.87 -9.26
C ASN A 574 31.03 -3.39 -8.92
N TRP A 575 31.18 -4.70 -8.66
CA TRP A 575 32.49 -5.32 -8.43
C TRP A 575 33.45 -5.10 -9.60
N ARG A 576 32.97 -5.20 -10.85
CA ARG A 576 33.78 -4.89 -12.04
C ARG A 576 34.21 -3.42 -12.07
N GLN A 577 33.31 -2.49 -11.77
CA GLN A 577 33.63 -1.06 -11.73
C GLN A 577 34.67 -0.75 -10.64
N ASP A 578 34.50 -1.29 -9.44
CA ASP A 578 35.44 -1.11 -8.33
C ASP A 578 36.80 -1.74 -8.62
N THR A 579 36.82 -2.94 -9.20
CA THR A 579 38.07 -3.62 -9.60
C THR A 579 38.82 -2.82 -10.66
N VAL A 580 38.11 -2.26 -11.66
CA VAL A 580 38.72 -1.40 -12.69
C VAL A 580 39.23 -0.09 -12.08
N ALA A 581 38.50 0.52 -11.14
CA ALA A 581 38.92 1.75 -10.45
C ALA A 581 40.16 1.54 -9.56
N GLN A 582 40.37 0.33 -9.03
CA GLN A 582 41.52 -0.03 -8.20
C GLN A 582 42.74 -0.52 -8.99
N LEU A 583 42.62 -0.75 -10.30
CA LEU A 583 43.78 -1.08 -11.14
C LEU A 583 44.68 0.16 -11.30
N PRO A 584 45.97 0.09 -10.95
CA PRO A 584 46.89 1.19 -11.18
C PRO A 584 47.14 1.35 -12.68
N ILE A 585 46.37 2.21 -13.34
CA ILE A 585 46.69 2.67 -14.69
C ILE A 585 47.93 3.54 -14.55
N ARG A 586 49.13 2.94 -14.66
CA ARG A 586 50.33 3.71 -14.95
C ARG A 586 50.12 4.36 -16.31
N PRO A 587 50.14 5.70 -16.43
CA PRO A 587 50.11 6.31 -17.75
C PRO A 587 51.28 5.73 -18.54
N ILE A 588 50.99 5.12 -19.69
CA ILE A 588 52.04 4.75 -20.63
C ILE A 588 52.62 6.07 -21.12
N ASP A 589 53.79 6.42 -20.61
CA ASP A 589 54.57 7.54 -21.13
C ASP A 589 55.04 7.18 -22.55
N LEU A 590 54.20 7.52 -23.53
CA LEU A 590 54.51 7.38 -24.95
C LEU A 590 55.69 8.27 -25.39
N ALA A 591 56.05 9.30 -24.62
CA ALA A 591 57.22 10.14 -24.93
C ALA A 591 58.54 9.43 -24.60
N ALA A 592 58.57 8.57 -23.58
CA ALA A 592 59.76 7.78 -23.24
C ALA A 592 60.10 6.65 -24.25
N ARG A 593 59.13 6.23 -25.09
CA ARG A 593 59.35 5.20 -26.13
C ARG A 593 59.63 5.76 -27.52
N ILE A 594 59.53 7.07 -27.71
CA ILE A 594 59.87 7.76 -28.96
C ILE A 594 61.07 8.69 -28.70
N SER A 595 62.20 8.11 -28.26
CA SER A 595 63.49 8.79 -28.40
C SER A 595 64.03 8.52 -29.80
N PRO A 596 64.31 9.56 -30.61
CA PRO A 596 64.88 9.38 -31.94
C PRO A 596 66.32 8.87 -31.80
N ARG A 597 66.63 7.74 -32.45
CA ARG A 597 68.03 7.34 -32.68
C ARG A 597 68.72 8.47 -33.47
N PRO A 598 69.95 8.89 -33.12
CA PRO A 598 70.66 9.89 -33.91
C PRO A 598 71.02 9.30 -35.27
N HIS A 599 70.52 9.92 -36.33
CA HIS A 599 70.88 9.61 -37.71
C HIS A 599 72.30 10.12 -38.02
N ALA A 600 73.18 9.21 -38.48
CA ALA A 600 74.37 9.55 -39.25
C ALA A 600 73.95 10.11 -40.62
N PRO A 601 74.68 11.07 -41.22
CA PRO A 601 74.25 11.71 -42.45
C PRO A 601 74.64 10.83 -43.65
N PHE A 602 73.68 10.51 -44.51
CA PHE A 602 73.99 10.06 -45.86
C PHE A 602 73.08 10.73 -46.90
N GLN A 603 73.74 11.06 -48.00
CA GLN A 603 73.37 12.00 -49.04
C GLN A 603 72.18 11.55 -49.92
N THR A 604 71.49 12.56 -50.43
CA THR A 604 70.45 12.53 -51.46
C THR A 604 70.94 12.07 -52.84
N ALA A 605 70.16 11.23 -53.54
CA ALA A 605 69.95 11.27 -55.01
C ALA A 605 68.85 10.23 -55.42
N THR A 606 67.65 10.69 -55.81
CA THR A 606 67.07 10.65 -57.18
C THR A 606 66.40 9.35 -57.67
N GLN A 607 65.05 9.36 -57.61
CA GLN A 607 64.09 9.02 -58.69
C GLN A 607 63.86 7.53 -59.13
N PRO A 608 62.78 7.20 -59.88
CA PRO A 608 61.59 6.46 -59.38
C PRO A 608 61.28 5.16 -60.19
N LEU A 609 60.02 4.64 -60.10
CA LEU A 609 59.33 3.55 -60.86
C LEU A 609 59.06 2.31 -59.97
N THR A 610 57.92 1.60 -59.99
CA THR A 610 56.86 1.38 -61.00
C THR A 610 55.62 0.76 -60.34
N ARG A 611 54.44 0.92 -60.98
CA ARG A 611 53.20 0.14 -60.77
C ARG A 611 53.39 -1.32 -61.19
N GLU A 612 52.63 -2.26 -60.62
CA GLU A 612 51.58 -3.05 -61.31
C GLU A 612 51.17 -4.37 -60.59
N PHE A 613 49.86 -4.65 -60.65
CA PHE A 613 49.12 -5.94 -60.75
C PHE A 613 49.43 -7.08 -59.74
N ASP A 614 48.52 -7.93 -59.25
CA ASP A 614 47.20 -8.40 -59.70
C ASP A 614 46.44 -9.10 -58.54
N ARG A 615 45.11 -9.24 -58.69
CA ARG A 615 44.18 -10.08 -57.88
C ARG A 615 44.07 -11.52 -58.50
N PRO A 616 43.15 -12.42 -58.05
CA PRO A 616 42.85 -13.03 -56.74
C PRO A 616 42.69 -14.59 -56.90
N ALA A 617 41.84 -15.22 -56.06
CA ALA A 617 41.33 -16.62 -56.08
C ALA A 617 42.16 -17.61 -55.24
N GLU A 618 41.63 -18.64 -54.56
CA GLU A 618 40.29 -19.21 -54.36
C GLU A 618 40.46 -20.22 -53.19
N SER A 619 39.39 -20.48 -52.44
CA SER A 619 39.34 -21.55 -51.42
C SER A 619 39.10 -22.92 -52.06
N PRO A 620 39.43 -24.02 -51.34
CA PRO A 620 38.48 -25.14 -51.33
C PRO A 620 38.32 -25.87 -49.97
N PRO A 621 37.30 -26.75 -49.86
CA PRO A 621 36.75 -27.27 -48.60
C PRO A 621 36.98 -28.78 -48.39
N SER A 622 36.71 -29.30 -47.17
CA SER A 622 36.05 -30.61 -46.91
C SER A 622 36.15 -31.08 -45.45
N ALA A 623 35.03 -31.55 -44.87
CA ALA A 623 34.89 -32.33 -43.62
C ALA A 623 35.14 -33.86 -43.88
N PRO A 624 34.76 -34.87 -43.04
CA PRO A 624 34.40 -34.99 -41.60
C PRO A 624 35.03 -36.24 -40.87
N HIS A 625 34.53 -36.58 -39.66
CA HIS A 625 34.70 -37.81 -38.83
C HIS A 625 36.03 -37.94 -38.03
N SER A 626 36.13 -38.50 -36.82
CA SER A 626 35.33 -39.48 -36.05
C SER A 626 35.58 -39.37 -34.53
N ALA A 627 34.76 -40.10 -33.75
CA ALA A 627 34.74 -40.25 -32.30
C ALA A 627 36.06 -40.67 -31.61
N ASN A 628 36.23 -40.20 -30.37
CA ASN A 628 36.38 -41.02 -29.16
C ASN A 628 36.12 -40.18 -27.91
#